data_AF-A0A439VKW5-F1
#
_entry.id   AF-A0A439VKW5-F1
#
_cell.length_a   1.000
_cell.length_b   1.000
_cell.length_c   1.000
_cell.angle_alpha   90.00
_cell.angle_beta   90.00
_cell.angle_gamma   90.00
#
_symmetry.space_group_name_H-M   'P 1'
#
loop_
_entity.id
_entity.type
_entity.pdbx_description
1 polymer ?
#
loop_
_entity_poly.entity_id
_entity_poly.type
_entity_poly.pdbx_seq_one_letter_code
_entity_poly.pdbx_strand_id
1 'polypeptide(L)'
;TLQLGNGGTSGSILGDVTNNGTLAFNRSDAYTFAGIISGSGAIRQIGAGLTRLTGDSSGFTGTTSLEAGTLSVNGSLCGDMDVLASGRLQGIGAVCDTMNAGTIAPGNSIGTLTVNGNYTGSGGTLEIETVLGGDASATDRLVVTGDTSGSTNVKVINVGGSGAQTVEGIKIVDIGGASNGTFSLLGDYVFQGDQAVVAGAYAYRLYKDGISTFTDGDWYLRSDLIDGPDPDPSPLYAPGMPLYEAYAGVLQSFNQLGTLQQRTGGRSWAAGNSTADVDGSTKARGIWGRIEAAHNHTKPETSTTGTDYDADIWKLQTGVDGALLEGEAGALIGGLGIHYGTASADVASLFGTGSIDATGYGLGGTLTWYGNSGLYVDAQGQLTWYDSDLRSDTLSRTLTKGNSGFGYALSIETGQKIDLGARWSLTPQAQLSYSSVRFDDFADPYGAAISLRDGDTLTGRLGLSADYDNEFQDATGQVSRSSVYGIANLYYDFLDGSDVDVSGTRFVSENRAQWGGLGLGGSYSWSDERYSINGEAFARTSLQDFGDSYSIGGKVSFNVQW
;
A
#
# COMPACT_ATOMS: atom_id res chain seq x y z
N THR A 1 15.18 51.01 29.53
CA THR A 1 15.41 49.81 28.71
C THR A 1 16.88 49.53 28.58
N LEU A 2 17.29 48.30 28.83
CA LEU A 2 18.57 47.73 28.41
C LEU A 2 18.27 46.79 27.23
N GLN A 3 18.90 46.99 26.09
CA GLN A 3 18.77 46.11 24.94
C GLN A 3 20.12 45.45 24.64
N LEU A 4 20.10 44.12 24.51
CA LEU A 4 21.25 43.33 24.11
C LEU A 4 21.17 43.09 22.60
N GLY A 5 22.02 43.80 21.86
CA GLY A 5 22.07 43.75 20.40
C GLY A 5 21.12 44.73 19.69
N ASN A 6 21.17 44.71 18.37
CA ASN A 6 20.38 45.56 17.46
C ASN A 6 19.99 44.82 16.17
N GLY A 7 19.79 43.50 16.26
CA GLY A 7 19.54 42.60 15.13
C GLY A 7 20.79 41.93 14.58
N GLY A 8 21.98 42.26 15.11
CA GLY A 8 23.24 41.58 14.82
C GLY A 8 23.64 40.52 15.86
N THR A 9 24.89 40.05 15.78
CA THR A 9 25.46 39.02 16.67
C THR A 9 26.28 39.61 17.83
N SER A 10 26.10 40.88 18.14
CA SER A 10 26.87 41.62 19.16
C SER A 10 25.95 42.18 20.25
N GLY A 11 26.51 42.47 21.43
CA GLY A 11 25.77 42.94 22.60
C GLY A 11 25.49 41.82 23.59
N SER A 12 26.01 41.94 24.81
CA SER A 12 25.93 40.92 25.86
C SER A 12 26.00 41.57 27.24
N ILE A 13 25.57 40.84 28.25
CA ILE A 13 25.73 41.20 29.65
C ILE A 13 26.10 39.95 30.45
N LEU A 14 26.85 40.13 31.53
CA LEU A 14 27.25 39.08 32.46
C LEU A 14 26.66 39.38 33.84
N GLY A 15 26.39 38.31 34.59
CA GLY A 15 25.83 38.39 35.95
C GLY A 15 24.32 38.54 35.98
N ASP A 16 23.79 38.60 37.19
CA ASP A 16 22.35 38.69 37.45
C ASP A 16 21.79 40.07 37.09
N VAL A 17 20.49 40.12 36.77
CA VAL A 17 19.78 41.33 36.40
C VAL A 17 18.55 41.51 37.28
N THR A 18 18.56 42.54 38.11
CA THR A 18 17.34 43.07 38.74
C THR A 18 16.62 43.99 37.74
N ASN A 19 15.66 43.43 37.01
CA ASN A 19 14.90 44.12 35.98
C ASN A 19 13.68 44.84 36.55
N ASN A 20 13.78 46.16 36.70
CA ASN A 20 12.64 47.05 37.01
C ASN A 20 12.23 47.93 35.81
N GLY A 21 12.75 47.62 34.61
CA GLY A 21 12.54 48.40 33.40
C GLY A 21 12.16 47.49 32.24
N THR A 22 12.97 47.47 31.17
CA THR A 22 12.81 46.52 30.07
C THR A 22 14.17 45.94 29.74
N LEU A 23 14.28 44.61 29.71
CA LEU A 23 15.41 43.86 29.18
C LEU A 23 15.02 43.25 27.83
N ALA A 24 15.58 43.80 26.74
CA ALA A 24 15.26 43.35 25.39
C ALA A 24 16.43 42.56 24.78
N PHE A 25 16.16 41.37 24.25
CA PHE A 25 17.11 40.57 23.49
C PHE A 25 16.84 40.78 22.00
N ASN A 26 17.75 41.46 21.32
CA ASN A 26 17.68 41.75 19.89
C ASN A 26 18.95 41.24 19.18
N ARG A 27 19.11 39.93 19.20
CA ARG A 27 20.23 39.23 18.56
C ARG A 27 19.74 38.32 17.44
N SER A 28 20.58 38.10 16.43
CA SER A 28 20.27 37.21 15.31
C SER A 28 20.91 35.82 15.42
N ASP A 29 21.82 35.63 16.36
CA ASP A 29 22.50 34.36 16.63
C ASP A 29 22.00 33.70 17.93
N ALA A 30 22.59 32.55 18.26
CA ALA A 30 22.37 31.89 19.54
C ALA A 30 23.16 32.61 20.65
N TYR A 31 22.46 33.05 21.70
CA TYR A 31 23.03 33.72 22.87
C TYR A 31 22.58 33.03 24.14
N THR A 32 23.54 32.66 24.99
CA THR A 32 23.23 32.09 26.32
C THR A 32 23.39 33.15 27.39
N PHE A 33 22.34 33.36 28.17
CA PHE A 33 22.36 34.18 29.37
C PHE A 33 22.15 33.31 30.61
N ALA A 34 23.21 33.21 31.42
CA ALA A 34 23.23 32.36 32.60
C ALA A 34 22.86 33.06 33.92
N GLY A 35 22.77 34.39 33.90
CA GLY A 35 22.39 35.15 35.09
C GLY A 35 20.93 34.95 35.48
N ILE A 36 20.63 35.17 36.76
CA ILE A 36 19.27 35.19 37.28
C ILE A 36 18.64 36.53 36.92
N ILE A 37 17.39 36.49 36.45
CA ILE A 37 16.56 37.68 36.24
C ILE A 37 15.56 37.76 37.39
N SER A 38 15.43 38.94 37.99
CA SER A 38 14.49 39.23 39.08
C SER A 38 13.80 40.58 38.85
N GLY A 39 12.78 40.90 39.65
CA GLY A 39 12.06 42.17 39.57
C GLY A 39 10.79 42.11 38.72
N SER A 40 10.16 43.27 38.51
CA SER A 40 8.82 43.38 37.90
C SER A 40 8.80 44.11 36.55
N GLY A 41 9.97 44.33 35.95
CA GLY A 41 10.09 44.93 34.61
C GLY A 41 9.62 43.99 33.49
N ALA A 42 9.82 44.37 32.24
CA ALA A 42 9.48 43.54 31.08
C ALA A 42 10.70 42.85 30.49
N ILE A 43 10.54 41.64 29.97
CA ILE A 43 11.51 40.98 29.07
C ILE A 43 10.92 40.97 27.66
N ARG A 44 11.72 41.27 26.65
CA ARG A 44 11.28 41.21 25.25
C ARG A 44 12.27 40.42 24.40
N GLN A 45 11.84 39.32 23.80
CA GLN A 45 12.58 38.63 22.75
C GLN A 45 12.13 39.19 21.40
N ILE A 46 12.97 40.02 20.78
CA ILE A 46 12.63 40.77 19.55
C ILE A 46 13.60 40.50 18.39
N GLY A 47 14.71 39.81 18.67
CA GLY A 47 15.65 39.37 17.65
C GLY A 47 15.25 38.03 17.03
N ALA A 48 15.65 37.82 15.78
CA ALA A 48 15.36 36.58 15.04
C ALA A 48 16.15 35.35 15.54
N GLY A 49 17.17 35.56 16.38
CA GLY A 49 18.03 34.50 16.91
C GLY A 49 17.42 33.72 18.08
N LEU A 50 18.26 32.94 18.74
CA LEU A 50 17.89 32.12 19.90
C LEU A 50 18.52 32.70 21.17
N THR A 51 17.69 33.10 22.14
CA THR A 51 18.16 33.42 23.49
C THR A 51 17.92 32.22 24.39
N ARG A 52 18.96 31.72 25.05
CA ARG A 52 18.88 30.62 26.02
C ARG A 52 19.08 31.13 27.43
N LEU A 53 18.07 30.95 28.28
CA LEU A 53 18.12 31.26 29.69
C LEU A 53 18.38 29.98 30.48
N THR A 54 19.40 30.00 31.34
CA THR A 54 19.75 28.83 32.18
C THR A 54 19.67 29.11 33.68
N GLY A 55 19.53 30.38 34.08
CA GLY A 55 19.39 30.76 35.48
C GLY A 55 18.01 30.43 36.03
N ASP A 56 17.91 30.31 37.35
CA ASP A 56 16.64 30.23 38.07
C ASP A 56 16.09 31.65 38.28
N SER A 57 15.26 32.10 37.35
CA SER A 57 14.57 33.38 37.37
C SER A 57 13.12 33.24 37.88
N SER A 58 12.88 32.32 38.81
CA SER A 58 11.58 32.16 39.47
C SER A 58 11.12 33.40 40.25
N GLY A 59 12.06 34.26 40.67
CA GLY A 59 11.78 35.55 41.32
C GLY A 59 11.44 36.71 40.38
N PHE A 60 11.40 36.48 39.06
CA PHE A 60 10.89 37.47 38.11
C PHE A 60 9.35 37.42 38.10
N THR A 61 8.71 38.58 38.15
CA THR A 61 7.24 38.69 38.29
C THR A 61 6.61 39.60 37.24
N GLY A 62 7.38 40.05 36.24
CA GLY A 62 6.88 40.90 35.17
C GLY A 62 6.53 40.10 33.92
N THR A 63 6.24 40.79 32.83
CA THR A 63 5.83 40.13 31.57
C THR A 63 7.03 39.86 30.67
N THR A 64 7.08 38.66 30.09
CA THR A 64 8.00 38.26 29.03
C THR A 64 7.23 38.15 27.72
N SER A 65 7.56 38.97 26.73
CA SER A 65 6.93 38.92 25.39
C SER A 65 7.91 38.39 24.34
N LEU A 66 7.50 37.34 23.63
CA LEU A 66 8.23 36.77 22.50
C LEU A 66 7.62 37.29 21.20
N GLU A 67 8.24 38.32 20.63
CA GLU A 67 7.77 38.99 19.42
C GLU A 67 8.40 38.42 18.15
N ALA A 68 9.60 37.83 18.26
CA ALA A 68 10.32 37.19 17.16
C ALA A 68 11.30 36.14 17.69
N GLY A 69 11.83 35.29 16.80
CA GLY A 69 12.90 34.35 17.14
C GLY A 69 12.52 33.35 18.24
N THR A 70 13.51 32.85 18.97
CA THR A 70 13.33 31.79 19.97
C THR A 70 13.82 32.20 21.34
N LEU A 71 13.00 31.99 22.37
CA LEU A 71 13.44 31.93 23.76
C LEU A 71 13.48 30.46 24.20
N SER A 72 14.65 29.98 24.58
CA SER A 72 14.87 28.66 25.17
C SER A 72 15.04 28.80 26.68
N VAL A 73 14.09 28.30 27.46
CA VAL A 73 14.14 28.31 28.93
C VAL A 73 14.59 26.93 29.41
N ASN A 74 15.82 26.85 29.93
CA ASN A 74 16.41 25.62 30.48
C ASN A 74 16.63 25.70 32.00
N GLY A 75 16.31 26.83 32.62
CA GLY A 75 16.20 27.00 34.07
C GLY A 75 14.74 27.28 34.44
N SER A 76 14.49 28.40 35.13
CA SER A 76 13.13 28.88 35.43
C SER A 76 12.99 30.33 34.99
N LEU A 77 11.81 30.72 34.50
CA LEU A 77 11.45 32.12 34.27
C LEU A 77 9.98 32.33 34.61
N CYS A 78 9.70 32.93 35.76
CA CYS A 78 8.32 33.20 36.18
C CYS A 78 7.82 34.57 35.66
N GLY A 79 6.64 35.00 36.12
CA GLY A 79 5.90 36.11 35.52
C GLY A 79 5.11 35.68 34.28
N ASP A 80 4.32 36.61 33.73
CA ASP A 80 3.46 36.33 32.59
C ASP A 80 4.30 36.08 31.33
N MET A 81 4.02 34.99 30.60
CA MET A 81 4.69 34.61 29.36
C MET A 81 3.75 34.79 28.17
N ASP A 82 4.04 35.77 27.32
CA ASP A 82 3.30 36.03 26.08
C ASP A 82 4.08 35.53 24.86
N VAL A 83 3.69 34.38 24.33
CA VAL A 83 4.22 33.86 23.06
C VAL A 83 3.39 34.41 21.92
N LEU A 84 3.86 35.47 21.26
CA LEU A 84 3.14 36.10 20.15
C LEU A 84 3.35 35.33 18.84
N ALA A 85 2.55 35.65 17.81
CA ALA A 85 2.46 34.89 16.56
C ALA A 85 3.79 34.56 15.85
N SER A 86 4.83 35.38 16.01
CA SER A 86 6.16 35.15 15.42
C SER A 86 7.23 34.73 16.43
N GLY A 87 6.85 34.54 17.68
CA GLY A 87 7.71 34.06 18.76
C GLY A 87 7.67 32.55 18.90
N ARG A 88 8.81 31.98 19.31
CA ARG A 88 8.94 30.58 19.72
C ARG A 88 9.42 30.48 21.15
N LEU A 89 8.69 29.75 21.99
CA LEU A 89 9.17 29.27 23.29
C LEU A 89 9.62 27.83 23.15
N GLN A 90 10.78 27.50 23.69
CA GLN A 90 11.25 26.12 23.81
C GLN A 90 12.02 25.90 25.11
N GLY A 91 12.51 24.69 25.32
CA GLY A 91 13.44 24.35 26.40
C GLY A 91 12.90 23.31 27.37
N ILE A 92 13.75 22.92 28.32
CA ILE A 92 13.48 21.85 29.30
C ILE A 92 13.10 22.38 30.69
N GLY A 93 12.93 23.70 30.80
CA GLY A 93 12.77 24.41 32.06
C GLY A 93 11.32 24.65 32.46
N ALA A 94 11.12 25.62 33.34
CA ALA A 94 9.81 26.04 33.82
C ALA A 94 9.53 27.52 33.48
N VAL A 95 8.31 27.78 33.03
CA VAL A 95 7.70 29.12 32.90
C VAL A 95 6.46 29.20 33.79
N CYS A 96 5.91 30.39 34.05
CA CYS A 96 4.66 30.56 34.79
C CYS A 96 3.48 30.77 33.82
N ASP A 97 2.42 31.48 34.22
CA ASP A 97 1.22 31.72 33.40
C ASP A 97 1.59 32.09 31.96
N THR A 98 1.08 31.32 31.00
CA THR A 98 1.50 31.39 29.59
C THR A 98 0.31 31.58 28.67
N MET A 99 0.39 32.58 27.80
CA MET A 99 -0.51 32.81 26.66
C MET A 99 0.20 32.42 25.36
N ASN A 100 -0.41 31.55 24.55
CA ASN A 100 0.19 31.04 23.32
C ASN A 100 -0.57 31.45 22.04
N ALA A 101 -0.07 32.46 21.34
CA ALA A 101 -0.46 32.80 19.97
C ALA A 101 0.61 32.41 18.93
N GLY A 102 1.81 31.99 19.36
CA GLY A 102 2.95 31.64 18.52
C GLY A 102 3.23 30.15 18.50
N THR A 103 4.50 29.77 18.69
CA THR A 103 4.91 28.36 18.78
C THR A 103 5.51 28.02 20.14
N ILE A 104 5.06 26.93 20.74
CA ILE A 104 5.69 26.30 21.89
C ILE A 104 6.21 24.94 21.44
N ALA A 105 7.47 24.65 21.71
CA ALA A 105 8.09 23.37 21.43
C ALA A 105 8.85 22.90 22.67
N PRO A 106 8.26 22.01 23.49
CA PRO A 106 8.93 21.49 24.66
C PRO A 106 10.30 20.90 24.31
N GLY A 107 11.25 21.01 25.24
CA GLY A 107 12.56 20.40 25.07
C GLY A 107 13.56 21.17 24.19
N ASN A 108 14.65 20.48 23.87
CA ASN A 108 15.69 20.90 22.93
C ASN A 108 16.04 19.67 22.05
N SER A 109 15.09 19.24 21.22
CA SER A 109 14.75 17.81 20.99
C SER A 109 13.83 17.28 22.09
N ILE A 110 13.53 15.97 22.07
CA ILE A 110 12.60 15.33 23.00
C ILE A 110 12.85 15.76 24.46
N GLY A 111 11.86 16.41 25.07
CA GLY A 111 11.95 16.89 26.43
C GLY A 111 10.64 17.41 27.00
N THR A 112 10.74 17.97 28.21
CA THR A 112 9.56 18.47 28.93
C THR A 112 9.71 19.94 29.23
N LEU A 113 8.70 20.74 28.87
CA LEU A 113 8.57 22.13 29.28
C LEU A 113 7.42 22.22 30.28
N THR A 114 7.68 22.88 31.42
CA THR A 114 6.67 23.04 32.47
C THR A 114 6.11 24.46 32.47
N VAL A 115 4.79 24.58 32.40
CA VAL A 115 4.03 25.78 32.74
C VAL A 115 3.58 25.61 34.19
N ASN A 116 4.32 26.22 35.12
CA ASN A 116 4.01 26.24 36.54
C ASN A 116 2.94 27.32 36.85
N GLY A 117 1.77 27.14 36.27
CA GLY A 117 0.67 28.10 36.25
C GLY A 117 -0.38 27.71 35.23
N ASN A 118 -1.19 28.67 34.79
CA ASN A 118 -2.23 28.47 33.80
C ASN A 118 -1.69 28.57 32.37
N TYR A 119 -2.23 27.76 31.47
CA TYR A 119 -1.96 27.81 30.03
C TYR A 119 -3.18 28.27 29.24
N THR A 120 -3.05 29.35 28.48
CA THR A 120 -4.13 29.86 27.61
C THR A 120 -3.70 29.83 26.15
N GLY A 121 -4.38 29.01 25.35
CA GLY A 121 -4.20 28.96 23.91
C GLY A 121 -4.94 30.11 23.21
N SER A 122 -4.26 30.78 22.27
CA SER A 122 -4.79 31.84 21.41
C SER A 122 -4.59 31.50 19.93
N GLY A 123 -4.82 30.24 19.55
CA GLY A 123 -4.61 29.73 18.20
C GLY A 123 -3.15 29.43 17.84
N GLY A 124 -2.24 29.50 18.81
CA GLY A 124 -0.84 29.10 18.65
C GLY A 124 -0.67 27.60 18.41
N THR A 125 0.58 27.20 18.13
CA THR A 125 0.97 25.81 17.87
C THR A 125 1.80 25.26 19.02
N LEU A 126 1.49 24.03 19.43
CA LEU A 126 2.34 23.16 20.24
C LEU A 126 3.01 22.16 19.28
N GLU A 127 4.31 22.29 19.06
CA GLU A 127 5.11 21.30 18.32
C GLU A 127 5.58 20.21 19.27
N ILE A 128 5.38 18.96 18.87
CA ILE A 128 5.72 17.76 19.64
C ILE A 128 6.61 16.87 18.78
N GLU A 129 7.89 16.79 19.12
CA GLU A 129 8.79 15.76 18.61
C GLU A 129 8.51 14.46 19.35
N THR A 130 8.30 13.37 18.61
CA THR A 130 7.99 12.07 19.20
C THR A 130 8.53 10.93 18.35
N VAL A 131 8.99 9.86 18.98
CA VAL A 131 9.30 8.60 18.30
C VAL A 131 7.99 7.81 18.25
N LEU A 132 7.13 8.05 17.24
CA LEU A 132 5.81 7.41 17.18
C LEU A 132 5.92 5.87 17.28
N GLY A 133 5.24 5.32 18.28
CA GLY A 133 5.30 3.93 18.70
C GLY A 133 4.24 3.64 19.78
N GLY A 134 4.54 2.75 20.73
CA GLY A 134 3.62 2.44 21.84
C GLY A 134 3.61 3.49 22.95
N ASP A 135 2.88 3.24 24.02
CA ASP A 135 2.63 4.20 25.12
C ASP A 135 3.91 4.80 25.75
N ALA A 136 5.00 4.02 25.81
CA ALA A 136 6.28 4.43 26.39
C ALA A 136 7.18 5.20 25.42
N SER A 137 6.65 5.64 24.28
CA SER A 137 7.40 6.39 23.26
C SER A 137 8.08 7.62 23.85
N ALA A 138 9.35 7.83 23.49
CA ALA A 138 10.04 9.06 23.82
C ALA A 138 9.35 10.21 23.08
N THR A 139 8.85 11.20 23.82
CA THR A 139 8.04 12.29 23.29
C THR A 139 8.29 13.58 24.04
N ASP A 140 8.16 14.69 23.32
CA ASP A 140 7.94 15.99 23.93
C ASP A 140 6.69 15.96 24.80
N ARG A 141 6.77 16.69 25.91
CA ARG A 141 5.64 16.85 26.82
C ARG A 141 5.51 18.28 27.30
N LEU A 142 4.33 18.86 27.14
CA LEU A 142 3.93 20.08 27.83
C LEU A 142 3.29 19.69 29.16
N VAL A 143 3.87 20.11 30.27
CA VAL A 143 3.28 19.94 31.61
C VAL A 143 2.69 21.27 32.05
N VAL A 144 1.42 21.30 32.46
CA VAL A 144 0.73 22.47 32.99
C VAL A 144 0.28 22.15 34.41
N THR A 145 0.79 22.86 35.41
CA THR A 145 0.43 22.57 36.81
C THR A 145 -0.91 23.20 37.22
N GLY A 146 -1.37 24.22 36.49
CA GLY A 146 -2.67 24.88 36.66
C GLY A 146 -3.69 24.49 35.59
N ASP A 147 -4.59 25.43 35.30
CA ASP A 147 -5.71 25.23 34.37
C ASP A 147 -5.30 25.48 32.91
N THR A 148 -5.96 24.81 31.96
CA THR A 148 -5.86 25.12 30.53
C THR A 148 -7.13 25.78 30.01
N SER A 149 -7.00 26.70 29.06
CA SER A 149 -8.15 27.32 28.35
C SER A 149 -7.79 27.75 26.92
N GLY A 150 -8.78 28.14 26.13
CA GLY A 150 -8.58 28.62 24.76
C GLY A 150 -8.28 27.50 23.75
N SER A 151 -7.63 27.83 22.64
CA SER A 151 -7.36 26.89 21.53
C SER A 151 -5.88 26.81 21.17
N THR A 152 -5.39 25.60 20.89
CA THR A 152 -4.01 25.31 20.48
C THR A 152 -3.99 24.25 19.40
N ASN A 153 -3.24 24.48 18.32
CA ASN A 153 -2.96 23.46 17.32
C ASN A 153 -1.82 22.56 17.83
N VAL A 154 -1.90 21.26 17.59
CA VAL A 154 -0.84 20.30 17.92
C VAL A 154 -0.21 19.82 16.63
N LYS A 155 1.09 20.04 16.46
CA LYS A 155 1.85 19.54 15.32
C LYS A 155 2.81 18.47 15.79
N VAL A 156 2.60 17.24 15.33
CA VAL A 156 3.46 16.11 15.66
C VAL A 156 4.58 16.00 14.63
N ILE A 157 5.80 15.79 15.10
CA ILE A 157 7.00 15.59 14.30
C ILE A 157 7.54 14.21 14.67
N ASN A 158 7.36 13.24 13.78
CA ASN A 158 7.90 11.90 13.99
C ASN A 158 9.42 11.90 13.79
N VAL A 159 10.18 11.61 14.84
CA VAL A 159 11.65 11.58 14.82
C VAL A 159 12.20 10.15 14.81
N GLY A 160 11.82 9.39 13.78
CA GLY A 160 12.31 8.03 13.54
C GLY A 160 11.51 6.91 14.19
N GLY A 161 10.27 7.17 14.61
CA GLY A 161 9.34 6.13 15.06
C GLY A 161 8.77 5.33 13.89
N SER A 162 8.79 4.01 14.00
CA SER A 162 8.22 3.08 13.01
C SER A 162 6.73 2.80 13.21
N GLY A 163 6.12 3.40 14.24
CA GLY A 163 4.75 3.11 14.66
C GLY A 163 4.61 1.78 15.43
N ALA A 164 3.62 1.70 16.30
CA ALA A 164 3.18 0.49 16.99
C ALA A 164 1.77 0.70 17.55
N GLN A 165 1.11 -0.37 17.96
CA GLN A 165 -0.15 -0.27 18.68
C GLN A 165 0.04 0.38 20.07
N THR A 166 -0.74 1.42 20.36
CA THR A 166 -0.90 1.98 21.72
C THR A 166 -1.98 1.23 22.50
N VAL A 167 -1.87 1.23 23.83
CA VAL A 167 -2.92 0.75 24.74
C VAL A 167 -3.51 1.90 25.53
N GLU A 168 -2.68 2.71 26.20
CA GLU A 168 -3.12 3.94 26.87
C GLU A 168 -3.02 5.17 25.94
N GLY A 169 -1.97 5.18 25.10
CA GLY A 169 -1.59 6.31 24.26
C GLY A 169 -0.30 6.99 24.73
N ILE A 170 0.33 7.74 23.82
CA ILE A 170 1.53 8.54 24.10
C ILE A 170 1.10 9.87 24.71
N LYS A 171 1.37 10.09 26.01
CA LYS A 171 1.01 11.34 26.70
C LYS A 171 1.87 12.52 26.24
N ILE A 172 1.24 13.52 25.64
CA ILE A 172 1.92 14.71 25.08
C ILE A 172 1.58 16.01 25.82
N VAL A 173 0.45 16.06 26.54
CA VAL A 173 0.09 17.15 27.44
C VAL A 173 -0.36 16.57 28.78
N ASP A 174 0.22 17.06 29.87
CA ASP A 174 -0.05 16.67 31.25
C ASP A 174 -0.60 17.89 32.01
N ILE A 175 -1.80 17.79 32.57
CA ILE A 175 -2.58 18.89 33.14
C ILE A 175 -2.96 18.59 34.58
N GLY A 176 -2.40 19.37 35.52
CA GLY A 176 -2.70 19.25 36.95
C GLY A 176 -3.99 19.93 37.40
N GLY A 177 -4.50 20.90 36.63
CA GLY A 177 -5.72 21.65 36.92
C GLY A 177 -6.90 21.30 36.00
N ALA A 178 -7.82 22.24 35.81
CA ALA A 178 -8.96 22.06 34.91
C ALA A 178 -8.53 22.11 33.43
N SER A 179 -8.76 21.01 32.70
CA SER A 179 -8.43 20.90 31.27
C SER A 179 -9.55 21.49 30.38
N ASN A 180 -9.74 22.82 30.41
CA ASN A 180 -10.79 23.52 29.63
C ASN A 180 -10.28 24.04 28.27
N GLY A 181 -9.00 23.86 27.95
CA GLY A 181 -8.44 24.18 26.64
C GLY A 181 -8.78 23.13 25.59
N THR A 182 -8.80 23.53 24.31
CA THR A 182 -8.91 22.62 23.17
C THR A 182 -7.56 22.48 22.47
N PHE A 183 -7.11 21.24 22.33
CA PHE A 183 -5.95 20.88 21.52
C PHE A 183 -6.43 20.19 20.24
N SER A 184 -5.99 20.67 19.08
CA SER A 184 -6.44 20.18 17.78
C SER A 184 -5.25 19.71 16.95
N LEU A 185 -5.19 18.43 16.64
CA LEU A 185 -4.10 17.83 15.85
C LEU A 185 -4.10 18.41 14.43
N LEU A 186 -2.92 18.80 13.95
CA LEU A 186 -2.64 19.05 12.55
C LEU A 186 -2.18 17.72 11.94
N GLY A 187 -3.13 16.99 11.35
CA GLY A 187 -2.92 15.65 10.82
C GLY A 187 -2.40 15.64 9.39
N ASP A 188 -2.00 14.45 8.96
CA ASP A 188 -1.70 14.12 7.57
C ASP A 188 -2.97 13.87 6.74
N TYR A 189 -4.04 13.42 7.40
CA TYR A 189 -5.34 13.14 6.79
C TYR A 189 -6.47 13.17 7.83
N VAL A 190 -7.71 12.98 7.36
CA VAL A 190 -8.91 12.89 8.20
C VAL A 190 -9.45 11.47 8.19
N PHE A 191 -9.63 10.88 9.37
CA PHE A 191 -10.28 9.59 9.58
C PHE A 191 -11.55 9.79 10.41
N GLN A 192 -12.72 9.47 9.83
CA GLN A 192 -14.03 9.60 10.49
C GLN A 192 -14.33 10.98 11.11
N GLY A 193 -13.73 12.04 10.57
CA GLY A 193 -13.91 13.42 11.03
C GLY A 193 -12.75 13.96 11.87
N ASP A 194 -11.89 13.08 12.39
CA ASP A 194 -10.73 13.44 13.21
C ASP A 194 -9.44 13.48 12.39
N GLN A 195 -8.56 14.40 12.75
CA GLN A 195 -7.21 14.49 12.16
C GLN A 195 -6.36 13.32 12.67
N ALA A 196 -5.53 12.76 11.79
CA ALA A 196 -4.62 11.67 12.11
C ALA A 196 -3.24 11.87 11.48
N VAL A 197 -2.18 11.42 12.15
CA VAL A 197 -0.80 11.41 11.64
C VAL A 197 -0.32 10.00 11.39
N VAL A 198 0.54 9.78 10.39
CA VAL A 198 1.00 8.44 9.97
C VAL A 198 2.41 8.15 10.48
N ALA A 199 2.63 6.93 10.97
CA ALA A 199 3.97 6.37 11.19
C ALA A 199 4.00 4.86 10.97
N GLY A 200 4.81 4.42 10.00
CA GLY A 200 4.90 3.03 9.57
C GLY A 200 3.55 2.48 9.19
N ALA A 201 3.18 1.35 9.80
CA ALA A 201 1.91 0.69 9.57
C ALA A 201 0.68 1.39 10.20
N TYR A 202 0.90 2.32 11.13
CA TYR A 202 -0.13 2.84 12.03
C TYR A 202 -0.43 4.32 11.76
N ALA A 203 -1.63 4.74 12.13
CA ALA A 203 -1.99 6.15 12.23
C ALA A 203 -2.40 6.50 13.66
N TYR A 204 -2.17 7.74 14.08
CA TYR A 204 -2.42 8.23 15.44
C TYR A 204 -3.38 9.40 15.42
N ARG A 205 -4.40 9.34 16.26
CA ARG A 205 -5.33 10.44 16.55
C ARG A 205 -5.07 11.02 17.93
N LEU A 206 -5.53 12.24 18.14
CA LEU A 206 -5.37 12.97 19.40
C LEU A 206 -6.63 12.83 20.25
N TYR A 207 -6.47 12.35 21.48
CA TYR A 207 -7.55 12.15 22.44
C TYR A 207 -7.28 12.89 23.73
N LYS A 208 -8.37 13.31 24.38
CA LYS A 208 -8.37 13.80 25.75
C LYS A 208 -8.76 12.67 26.68
N ASP A 209 -8.19 12.69 27.87
CA ASP A 209 -8.36 11.73 28.95
C ASP A 209 -7.71 10.38 28.63
N GLY A 210 -7.12 9.72 29.64
CA GLY A 210 -6.60 8.36 29.53
C GLY A 210 -7.68 7.30 29.28
N ILE A 211 -7.29 6.11 28.81
CA ILE A 211 -8.20 4.95 28.71
C ILE A 211 -8.42 4.35 30.10
N SER A 212 -7.35 4.14 30.86
CA SER A 212 -7.45 3.66 32.25
C SER A 212 -7.88 4.77 33.22
N THR A 213 -7.68 6.04 32.86
CA THR A 213 -8.01 7.23 33.63
C THR A 213 -8.84 8.24 32.84
N PHE A 214 -10.11 7.89 32.56
CA PHE A 214 -11.06 8.63 31.73
C PHE A 214 -11.47 10.04 32.22
N THR A 215 -10.79 10.60 33.22
CA THR A 215 -11.01 11.96 33.73
C THR A 215 -9.72 12.66 34.15
N ASP A 216 -8.55 12.21 33.69
CA ASP A 216 -7.28 12.86 34.05
C ASP A 216 -7.10 14.24 33.40
N GLY A 217 -7.84 14.56 32.34
CA GLY A 217 -7.76 15.82 31.62
C GLY A 217 -6.56 15.93 30.67
N ASP A 218 -5.71 14.90 30.60
CA ASP A 218 -4.48 14.87 29.81
C ASP A 218 -4.77 14.62 28.33
N TRP A 219 -3.75 14.78 27.47
CA TRP A 219 -3.89 14.55 26.04
C TRP A 219 -2.87 13.54 25.50
N TYR A 220 -3.38 12.61 24.69
CA TYR A 220 -2.67 11.42 24.24
C TYR A 220 -2.77 11.24 22.72
N LEU A 221 -1.68 10.79 22.09
CA LEU A 221 -1.72 10.24 20.74
C LEU A 221 -2.02 8.74 20.83
N ARG A 222 -3.04 8.25 20.12
CA ARG A 222 -3.44 6.83 20.11
C ARG A 222 -3.54 6.29 18.71
N SER A 223 -3.09 5.05 18.52
CA SER A 223 -3.19 4.29 17.28
C SER A 223 -4.35 3.30 17.28
N ASP A 224 -5.41 3.59 18.05
CA ASP A 224 -6.54 2.69 18.20
C ASP A 224 -7.67 3.05 17.21
N LEU A 225 -8.28 2.02 16.63
CA LEU A 225 -9.38 2.19 15.68
C LEU A 225 -10.63 2.71 16.38
N ILE A 226 -10.89 2.21 17.58
CA ILE A 226 -12.02 2.60 18.42
C ILE A 226 -11.45 3.27 19.67
N ASP A 227 -11.94 4.44 20.01
CA ASP A 227 -11.58 5.09 21.27
C ASP A 227 -12.40 4.52 22.43
N GLY A 228 -11.72 4.10 23.49
CA GLY A 228 -12.35 3.60 24.71
C GLY A 228 -11.66 2.38 25.31
N PRO A 229 -12.16 1.86 26.44
CA PRO A 229 -11.57 0.73 27.13
C PRO A 229 -11.83 -0.57 26.35
N ASP A 230 -10.83 -0.99 25.56
CA ASP A 230 -10.80 -2.29 24.91
C ASP A 230 -9.62 -3.12 25.48
N PRO A 231 -9.87 -4.31 26.06
CA PRO A 231 -8.78 -5.20 26.47
C PRO A 231 -7.94 -5.75 25.30
N ASP A 232 -8.42 -5.68 24.06
CA ASP A 232 -7.71 -6.11 22.84
C ASP A 232 -7.86 -5.05 21.73
N PRO A 233 -7.17 -3.89 21.87
CA PRO A 233 -7.39 -2.74 21.01
C PRO A 233 -7.03 -3.05 19.55
N SER A 234 -7.98 -2.77 18.66
CA SER A 234 -7.82 -2.99 17.22
C SER A 234 -7.03 -1.86 16.58
N PRO A 235 -5.92 -2.14 15.86
CA PRO A 235 -5.11 -1.08 15.30
C PRO A 235 -5.82 -0.17 14.29
N LEU A 236 -5.57 1.13 14.42
CA LEU A 236 -5.79 2.08 13.35
C LEU A 236 -4.62 2.02 12.37
N TYR A 237 -4.78 1.25 11.30
CA TYR A 237 -3.78 1.19 10.24
C TYR A 237 -3.79 2.45 9.37
N ALA A 238 -2.61 2.79 8.84
CA ALA A 238 -2.45 3.91 7.92
C ALA A 238 -3.13 3.63 6.56
N PRO A 239 -3.60 4.66 5.83
CA PRO A 239 -4.37 4.45 4.59
C PRO A 239 -3.59 3.82 3.42
N GLY A 240 -2.26 3.68 3.53
CA GLY A 240 -1.44 2.97 2.54
C GLY A 240 -1.46 1.45 2.70
N MET A 241 -1.81 0.94 3.89
CA MET A 241 -1.71 -0.49 4.18
C MET A 241 -2.58 -1.38 3.28
N PRO A 242 -3.84 -1.03 2.98
CA PRO A 242 -4.66 -1.76 2.01
C PRO A 242 -4.00 -1.94 0.64
N LEU A 243 -3.30 -0.91 0.17
CA LEU A 243 -2.65 -0.92 -1.14
C LEU A 243 -1.44 -1.85 -1.15
N TYR A 244 -0.64 -1.83 -0.09
CA TYR A 244 0.50 -2.72 0.03
C TYR A 244 0.04 -4.19 0.14
N GLU A 245 -0.99 -4.45 0.94
CA GLU A 245 -1.59 -5.78 1.12
C GLU A 245 -2.17 -6.35 -0.18
N ALA A 246 -2.85 -5.53 -1.00
CA ALA A 246 -3.43 -5.97 -2.28
C ALA A 246 -2.40 -6.14 -3.42
N TYR A 247 -1.22 -5.53 -3.31
CA TYR A 247 -0.31 -5.37 -4.44
C TYR A 247 0.13 -6.70 -5.06
N ALA A 248 0.50 -7.69 -4.24
CA ALA A 248 0.88 -9.01 -4.73
C ALA A 248 -0.29 -9.70 -5.46
N GLY A 249 -1.52 -9.58 -4.95
CA GLY A 249 -2.73 -10.10 -5.58
C GLY A 249 -2.99 -9.49 -6.96
N VAL A 250 -2.77 -8.18 -7.12
CA VAL A 250 -2.88 -7.49 -8.41
C VAL A 250 -1.84 -8.02 -9.41
N LEU A 251 -0.58 -8.17 -9.01
CA LEU A 251 0.45 -8.75 -9.88
C LEU A 251 0.15 -10.22 -10.24
N GLN A 252 -0.34 -11.00 -9.27
CA GLN A 252 -0.72 -12.40 -9.49
C GLN A 252 -1.85 -12.54 -10.51
N SER A 253 -2.82 -11.62 -10.50
CA SER A 253 -3.92 -11.62 -11.46
C SER A 253 -3.41 -11.59 -12.92
N PHE A 254 -2.33 -10.84 -13.18
CA PHE A 254 -1.68 -10.76 -14.49
C PHE A 254 -0.83 -12.01 -14.82
N ASN A 255 -0.25 -12.65 -13.80
CA ASN A 255 0.69 -13.76 -13.96
C ASN A 255 0.03 -15.14 -14.17
N GLN A 256 -1.30 -15.21 -14.24
CA GLN A 256 -2.02 -16.48 -14.40
C GLN A 256 -1.82 -17.10 -15.80
N LEU A 257 -1.71 -18.43 -15.82
CA LEU A 257 -1.61 -19.23 -17.04
C LEU A 257 -2.98 -19.75 -17.49
N GLY A 258 -3.22 -19.70 -18.79
CA GLY A 258 -4.43 -20.24 -19.40
C GLY A 258 -4.37 -21.74 -19.67
N THR A 259 -5.45 -22.28 -20.22
CA THR A 259 -5.57 -23.69 -20.60
C THR A 259 -5.07 -23.93 -22.02
N LEU A 260 -4.76 -25.17 -22.37
CA LEU A 260 -4.43 -25.53 -23.76
C LEU A 260 -5.56 -25.15 -24.72
N GLN A 261 -6.82 -25.36 -24.32
CA GLN A 261 -7.99 -25.07 -25.14
C GLN A 261 -8.13 -23.56 -25.40
N GLN A 262 -7.93 -22.72 -24.38
CA GLN A 262 -7.91 -21.26 -24.52
C GLN A 262 -6.78 -20.78 -25.45
N ARG A 263 -5.64 -21.49 -25.43
CA ARG A 263 -4.45 -21.12 -26.20
C ARG A 263 -4.58 -21.52 -27.68
N THR A 264 -5.14 -22.70 -27.94
CA THR A 264 -5.10 -23.32 -29.26
C THR A 264 -6.45 -23.39 -29.95
N GLY A 265 -7.57 -23.27 -29.23
CA GLY A 265 -8.92 -23.37 -29.78
C GLY A 265 -9.24 -24.74 -30.39
N GLY A 266 -8.61 -25.81 -29.90
CA GLY A 266 -8.79 -27.17 -30.43
C GLY A 266 -8.02 -27.48 -31.72
N ARG A 267 -7.01 -26.68 -32.09
CA ARG A 267 -6.12 -26.96 -33.24
C ARG A 267 -5.55 -28.39 -33.14
N SER A 268 -5.85 -29.24 -34.11
CA SER A 268 -5.26 -30.58 -34.21
C SER A 268 -4.00 -30.56 -35.07
N TRP A 269 -2.84 -30.80 -34.46
CA TRP A 269 -1.60 -31.11 -35.18
C TRP A 269 -1.58 -32.60 -35.51
N ALA A 270 -2.52 -33.05 -36.34
CA ALA A 270 -2.58 -34.45 -36.74
C ALA A 270 -1.46 -34.75 -37.76
N ALA A 271 -0.69 -35.79 -37.51
CA ALA A 271 0.24 -36.38 -38.47
C ALA A 271 -0.57 -36.88 -39.68
N GLY A 272 -0.61 -36.09 -40.76
CA GLY A 272 -1.35 -36.45 -41.97
C GLY A 272 -1.75 -35.30 -42.90
N ASN A 273 -1.66 -34.04 -42.46
CA ASN A 273 -2.01 -32.89 -43.33
C ASN A 273 -0.84 -32.33 -44.15
N SER A 274 0.33 -32.98 -44.12
CA SER A 274 1.37 -32.76 -45.12
C SER A 274 0.93 -33.45 -46.41
N THR A 275 0.35 -32.71 -47.34
CA THR A 275 0.48 -33.11 -48.76
C THR A 275 1.97 -33.31 -48.98
N ALA A 276 2.36 -34.54 -49.31
CA ALA A 276 3.73 -34.92 -49.61
C ALA A 276 4.25 -34.03 -50.74
N ASP A 277 4.92 -32.94 -50.37
CA ASP A 277 5.77 -32.21 -51.29
C ASP A 277 7.16 -32.87 -51.28
N VAL A 278 7.82 -32.83 -52.43
CA VAL A 278 8.85 -33.79 -52.89
C VAL A 278 10.20 -33.71 -52.14
N ASP A 279 10.25 -33.13 -50.94
CA ASP A 279 11.44 -33.08 -50.10
C ASP A 279 11.04 -33.23 -48.62
N GLY A 280 11.14 -34.46 -48.09
CA GLY A 280 10.52 -34.90 -46.83
C GLY A 280 11.04 -34.26 -45.53
N SER A 281 10.90 -32.94 -45.35
CA SER A 281 11.43 -32.23 -44.17
C SER A 281 10.75 -30.89 -43.82
N THR A 282 9.51 -30.58 -44.23
CA THR A 282 8.83 -29.36 -43.76
C THR A 282 7.87 -29.66 -42.60
N LYS A 283 8.39 -29.55 -41.37
CA LYS A 283 7.59 -29.55 -40.15
C LYS A 283 6.67 -28.32 -40.14
N ALA A 284 5.39 -28.50 -39.84
CA ALA A 284 4.42 -27.41 -39.79
C ALA A 284 4.85 -26.33 -38.77
N ARG A 285 4.68 -25.06 -39.16
CA ARG A 285 5.00 -23.89 -38.34
C ARG A 285 3.81 -22.96 -38.30
N GLY A 286 3.63 -22.25 -37.20
CA GLY A 286 2.57 -21.26 -37.07
C GLY A 286 3.02 -20.01 -36.33
N ILE A 287 2.40 -18.89 -36.65
CA ILE A 287 2.45 -17.66 -35.86
C ILE A 287 1.08 -17.43 -35.25
N TRP A 288 1.06 -16.81 -34.09
CA TRP A 288 -0.18 -16.47 -33.41
C TRP A 288 -0.10 -15.13 -32.70
N GLY A 289 -1.27 -14.51 -32.55
CA GLY A 289 -1.50 -13.34 -31.71
C GLY A 289 -2.74 -13.58 -30.85
N ARG A 290 -2.70 -13.14 -29.59
CA ARG A 290 -3.80 -13.27 -28.64
C ARG A 290 -4.00 -11.99 -27.85
N ILE A 291 -5.25 -11.64 -27.61
CA ILE A 291 -5.64 -10.63 -26.63
C ILE A 291 -6.41 -11.33 -25.53
N GLU A 292 -6.09 -10.99 -24.29
CA GLU A 292 -6.78 -11.40 -23.07
C GLU A 292 -7.25 -10.16 -22.33
N ALA A 293 -8.48 -10.18 -21.85
CA ALA A 293 -9.02 -9.16 -20.97
C ALA A 293 -9.84 -9.82 -19.85
N ALA A 294 -9.71 -9.33 -18.63
CA ALA A 294 -10.45 -9.85 -17.49
C ALA A 294 -10.71 -8.75 -16.46
N HIS A 295 -11.88 -8.79 -15.86
CA HIS A 295 -12.25 -8.03 -14.67
C HIS A 295 -12.31 -8.99 -13.48
N ASN A 296 -11.67 -8.64 -12.38
CA ASN A 296 -11.57 -9.46 -11.18
C ASN A 296 -12.03 -8.64 -9.98
N HIS A 297 -13.09 -9.09 -9.30
CA HIS A 297 -13.44 -8.59 -7.98
C HIS A 297 -12.90 -9.57 -6.94
N THR A 298 -12.10 -9.08 -6.00
CA THR A 298 -11.47 -9.90 -4.96
C THR A 298 -11.84 -9.38 -3.58
N LYS A 299 -12.40 -10.28 -2.80
CA LYS A 299 -12.64 -10.14 -1.37
C LYS A 299 -11.99 -11.33 -0.68
N PRO A 300 -10.78 -11.17 -0.13
CA PRO A 300 -10.07 -12.25 0.55
C PRO A 300 -10.91 -12.90 1.67
N GLU A 301 -10.66 -14.17 1.97
CA GLU A 301 -11.22 -14.84 3.14
C GLU A 301 -10.59 -14.28 4.42
N THR A 302 -9.27 -14.07 4.37
CA THR A 302 -8.48 -13.44 5.43
C THR A 302 -7.84 -12.17 4.87
N SER A 303 -8.04 -11.04 5.54
CA SER A 303 -7.34 -9.78 5.23
C SER A 303 -7.05 -9.02 6.52
N THR A 304 -5.83 -8.50 6.65
CA THR A 304 -5.41 -7.75 7.84
C THR A 304 -6.11 -6.39 7.92
N THR A 305 -6.32 -5.77 6.77
CA THR A 305 -6.98 -4.46 6.67
C THR A 305 -8.45 -4.56 6.21
N GLY A 306 -8.99 -5.77 6.03
CA GLY A 306 -10.33 -5.96 5.46
C GLY A 306 -10.45 -5.36 4.06
N THR A 307 -9.43 -5.59 3.23
CA THR A 307 -9.27 -4.99 1.91
C THR A 307 -10.04 -5.78 0.85
N ASP A 308 -10.86 -5.06 0.09
CA ASP A 308 -11.51 -5.53 -1.12
C ASP A 308 -10.91 -4.74 -2.30
N TYR A 309 -10.77 -5.38 -3.46
CA TYR A 309 -10.25 -4.70 -4.65
C TYR A 309 -10.80 -5.24 -5.97
N ASP A 310 -10.93 -4.35 -6.94
CA ASP A 310 -11.31 -4.63 -8.32
C ASP A 310 -10.07 -4.48 -9.20
N ALA A 311 -9.74 -5.47 -10.03
CA ALA A 311 -8.57 -5.47 -10.90
C ALA A 311 -8.94 -5.80 -12.35
N ASP A 312 -8.69 -4.85 -13.24
CA ASP A 312 -8.85 -4.97 -14.69
C ASP A 312 -7.53 -5.28 -15.37
N ILE A 313 -7.53 -6.32 -16.18
CA ILE A 313 -6.37 -6.81 -16.91
C ILE A 313 -6.61 -6.68 -18.40
N TRP A 314 -5.59 -6.21 -19.12
CA TRP A 314 -5.48 -6.37 -20.56
C TRP A 314 -4.08 -6.88 -20.92
N LYS A 315 -4.00 -7.90 -21.78
CA LYS A 315 -2.74 -8.53 -22.17
C LYS A 315 -2.74 -8.88 -23.65
N LEU A 316 -1.73 -8.40 -24.36
CA LEU A 316 -1.40 -8.81 -25.73
C LEU A 316 -0.27 -9.83 -25.68
N GLN A 317 -0.44 -10.91 -26.44
CA GLN A 317 0.57 -11.95 -26.59
C GLN A 317 0.78 -12.25 -28.07
N THR A 318 2.02 -12.59 -28.44
CA THR A 318 2.32 -13.10 -29.78
C THR A 318 3.43 -14.14 -29.69
N GLY A 319 3.41 -15.09 -30.61
CA GLY A 319 4.41 -16.14 -30.61
C GLY A 319 4.42 -16.97 -31.87
N VAL A 320 5.30 -17.97 -31.83
CA VAL A 320 5.51 -18.95 -32.87
C VAL A 320 5.38 -20.33 -32.28
N ASP A 321 4.73 -21.23 -33.01
CA ASP A 321 4.60 -22.64 -32.69
C ASP A 321 5.24 -23.47 -33.81
N GLY A 322 5.77 -24.65 -33.49
CA GLY A 322 6.25 -25.58 -34.50
C GLY A 322 6.39 -27.00 -33.98
N ALA A 323 6.23 -27.97 -34.88
CA ALA A 323 6.46 -29.37 -34.55
C ALA A 323 7.95 -29.62 -34.29
N LEU A 324 8.24 -30.23 -33.13
CA LEU A 324 9.58 -30.61 -32.70
C LEU A 324 9.84 -32.08 -33.03
N LEU A 325 8.87 -32.96 -32.78
CA LEU A 325 8.92 -34.39 -33.08
C LEU A 325 7.56 -34.83 -33.61
N GLU A 326 7.56 -35.72 -34.60
CA GLU A 326 6.36 -36.37 -35.11
C GLU A 326 6.70 -37.84 -35.35
N GLY A 327 5.80 -38.75 -34.97
CA GLY A 327 6.00 -40.18 -35.16
C GLY A 327 4.76 -40.99 -34.79
N GLU A 328 4.93 -42.32 -34.71
CA GLU A 328 3.82 -43.25 -34.43
C GLU A 328 3.16 -43.02 -33.06
N ALA A 329 3.89 -42.44 -32.11
CA ALA A 329 3.40 -42.14 -30.77
C ALA A 329 2.66 -40.80 -30.66
N GLY A 330 2.74 -39.92 -31.67
CA GLY A 330 2.12 -38.59 -31.63
C GLY A 330 3.01 -37.46 -32.13
N ALA A 331 2.56 -36.24 -31.87
CA ALA A 331 3.25 -35.00 -32.24
C ALA A 331 3.62 -34.17 -30.99
N LEU A 332 4.84 -33.65 -30.96
CA LEU A 332 5.34 -32.75 -29.93
C LEU A 332 5.49 -31.35 -30.54
N ILE A 333 4.75 -30.38 -30.03
CA ILE A 333 4.73 -28.99 -30.49
C ILE A 333 5.42 -28.11 -29.45
N GLY A 334 6.39 -27.32 -29.90
CA GLY A 334 7.06 -26.30 -29.09
C GLY A 334 6.57 -24.92 -29.50
N GLY A 335 6.38 -24.04 -28.52
CA GLY A 335 6.00 -22.65 -28.73
C GLY A 335 6.86 -21.69 -27.94
N LEU A 336 7.14 -20.52 -28.52
CA LEU A 336 7.78 -19.39 -27.84
C LEU A 336 6.99 -18.14 -28.14
N GLY A 337 6.82 -17.28 -27.15
CA GLY A 337 6.10 -16.03 -27.30
C GLY A 337 6.58 -14.94 -26.37
N ILE A 338 6.07 -13.73 -26.63
CA ILE A 338 6.23 -12.56 -25.79
C ILE A 338 4.85 -12.03 -25.41
N HIS A 339 4.80 -11.30 -24.31
CA HIS A 339 3.58 -10.64 -23.85
C HIS A 339 3.86 -9.23 -23.33
N TYR A 340 2.85 -8.38 -23.42
CA TYR A 340 2.80 -7.04 -22.88
C TYR A 340 1.37 -6.74 -22.44
N GLY A 341 1.20 -6.06 -21.32
CA GLY A 341 -0.12 -5.70 -20.84
C GLY A 341 -0.12 -4.87 -19.57
N THR A 342 -1.31 -4.61 -19.04
CA THR A 342 -1.53 -3.83 -17.83
C THR A 342 -2.46 -4.56 -16.88
N ALA A 343 -2.28 -4.30 -15.58
CA ALA A 343 -3.23 -4.60 -14.53
C ALA A 343 -3.46 -3.30 -13.74
N SER A 344 -4.68 -2.81 -13.75
CA SER A 344 -5.09 -1.61 -13.00
C SER A 344 -6.11 -2.03 -11.95
N ALA A 345 -5.92 -1.59 -10.71
CA ALA A 345 -6.78 -1.97 -9.61
C ALA A 345 -7.21 -0.79 -8.75
N ASP A 346 -8.49 -0.79 -8.37
CA ASP A 346 -9.07 0.07 -7.36
C ASP A 346 -9.18 -0.71 -6.04
N VAL A 347 -8.63 -0.15 -4.97
CA VAL A 347 -8.49 -0.80 -3.67
C VAL A 347 -9.29 -0.02 -2.63
N ALA A 348 -10.06 -0.72 -1.82
CA ALA A 348 -10.88 -0.14 -0.76
C ALA A 348 -10.83 -0.94 0.54
N SER A 349 -10.76 -0.21 1.65
CA SER A 349 -10.82 -0.73 3.01
C SER A 349 -11.42 0.35 3.91
N LEU A 350 -11.83 -0.03 5.14
CA LEU A 350 -12.13 0.92 6.21
C LEU A 350 -11.00 1.96 6.41
N PHE A 351 -9.74 1.56 6.24
CA PHE A 351 -8.58 2.39 6.54
C PHE A 351 -8.22 3.37 5.41
N GLY A 352 -8.62 3.08 4.17
CA GLY A 352 -8.30 3.93 3.04
C GLY A 352 -8.68 3.36 1.69
N THR A 353 -8.57 4.21 0.68
CA THR A 353 -8.80 3.88 -0.72
C THR A 353 -7.63 4.35 -1.58
N GLY A 354 -7.46 3.72 -2.74
CA GLY A 354 -6.49 4.14 -3.73
C GLY A 354 -6.41 3.21 -4.92
N SER A 355 -5.35 3.36 -5.71
CA SER A 355 -5.15 2.58 -6.92
C SER A 355 -3.75 1.98 -7.02
N ILE A 356 -3.67 0.87 -7.76
CA ILE A 356 -2.45 0.18 -8.14
C ILE A 356 -2.46 0.01 -9.66
N ASP A 357 -1.48 0.59 -10.34
CA ASP A 357 -1.32 0.45 -11.79
C ASP A 357 -0.01 -0.25 -12.09
N ALA A 358 -0.08 -1.41 -12.74
CA ALA A 358 1.09 -2.21 -13.11
C ALA A 358 1.14 -2.44 -14.63
N THR A 359 2.32 -2.24 -15.22
CA THR A 359 2.63 -2.67 -16.58
C THR A 359 3.49 -3.93 -16.53
N GLY A 360 3.09 -4.97 -17.25
CA GLY A 360 3.80 -6.24 -17.32
C GLY A 360 4.28 -6.55 -18.73
N TYR A 361 5.53 -6.96 -18.88
CA TYR A 361 6.05 -7.49 -20.15
C TYR A 361 6.91 -8.71 -19.90
N GLY A 362 6.96 -9.62 -20.86
CA GLY A 362 7.62 -10.89 -20.61
C GLY A 362 7.70 -11.81 -21.80
N LEU A 363 8.16 -13.03 -21.49
CA LEU A 363 8.32 -14.12 -22.45
C LEU A 363 7.73 -15.40 -21.90
N GLY A 364 7.24 -16.24 -22.80
CA GLY A 364 6.62 -17.51 -22.46
C GLY A 364 7.06 -18.63 -23.40
N GLY A 365 6.98 -19.85 -22.91
CA GLY A 365 7.26 -21.06 -23.66
C GLY A 365 6.21 -22.12 -23.38
N THR A 366 5.94 -22.94 -24.38
CA THR A 366 4.99 -24.05 -24.27
C THR A 366 5.55 -25.31 -24.89
N LEU A 367 5.19 -26.46 -24.33
CA LEU A 367 5.52 -27.76 -24.87
C LEU A 367 4.30 -28.65 -24.78
N THR A 368 3.70 -28.99 -25.93
CA THR A 368 2.46 -29.75 -26.00
C THR A 368 2.68 -31.05 -26.75
N TRP A 369 2.41 -32.17 -26.11
CA TRP A 369 2.38 -33.47 -26.75
C TRP A 369 0.93 -33.88 -27.02
N TYR A 370 0.63 -34.23 -28.27
CA TYR A 370 -0.64 -34.79 -28.72
C TYR A 370 -0.45 -36.25 -29.09
N GLY A 371 -1.11 -37.15 -28.37
CA GLY A 371 -1.17 -38.58 -28.70
C GLY A 371 -2.29 -38.89 -29.70
N ASN A 372 -2.11 -39.94 -30.48
CA ASN A 372 -3.08 -40.36 -31.51
C ASN A 372 -4.41 -40.86 -30.92
N SER A 373 -4.48 -41.16 -29.62
CA SER A 373 -5.69 -41.60 -28.92
C SER A 373 -6.56 -40.45 -28.41
N GLY A 374 -6.21 -39.19 -28.67
CA GLY A 374 -6.87 -38.02 -28.11
C GLY A 374 -6.36 -37.60 -26.72
N LEU A 375 -5.36 -38.31 -26.17
CA LEU A 375 -4.63 -37.90 -24.98
C LEU A 375 -3.71 -36.73 -25.31
N TYR A 376 -3.62 -35.74 -24.45
CA TYR A 376 -2.61 -34.70 -24.54
C TYR A 376 -1.96 -34.41 -23.19
N VAL A 377 -0.74 -33.86 -23.26
CA VAL A 377 -0.03 -33.26 -22.13
C VAL A 377 0.54 -31.92 -22.59
N ASP A 378 0.22 -30.86 -21.86
CA ASP A 378 0.66 -29.49 -22.13
C ASP A 378 1.47 -28.98 -20.95
N ALA A 379 2.64 -28.43 -21.23
CA ALA A 379 3.46 -27.71 -20.26
C ALA A 379 3.61 -26.27 -20.71
N GLN A 380 3.49 -25.33 -19.77
CA GLN A 380 3.63 -23.90 -20.02
C GLN A 380 4.54 -23.27 -18.97
N GLY A 381 5.28 -22.26 -19.39
CA GLY A 381 6.06 -21.40 -18.50
C GLY A 381 6.08 -19.96 -19.00
N GLN A 382 6.06 -19.00 -18.10
CA GLN A 382 6.26 -17.59 -18.45
C GLN A 382 7.09 -16.87 -17.39
N LEU A 383 7.83 -15.85 -17.84
CA LEU A 383 8.55 -14.88 -17.02
C LEU A 383 7.99 -13.50 -17.32
N THR A 384 7.73 -12.70 -16.29
CA THR A 384 7.14 -11.36 -16.41
C THR A 384 7.92 -10.36 -15.56
N TRP A 385 8.28 -9.23 -16.14
CA TRP A 385 8.81 -8.06 -15.44
C TRP A 385 7.70 -7.02 -15.30
N TYR A 386 7.64 -6.39 -14.13
CA TYR A 386 6.62 -5.41 -13.78
C TYR A 386 7.25 -4.05 -13.47
N ASP A 387 6.51 -3.00 -13.79
CA ASP A 387 6.71 -1.63 -13.34
C ASP A 387 5.38 -1.15 -12.78
N SER A 388 5.34 -0.67 -11.53
CA SER A 388 4.07 -0.34 -10.85
C SER A 388 4.08 1.00 -10.11
N ASP A 389 2.93 1.67 -10.16
CA ASP A 389 2.65 2.90 -9.43
C ASP A 389 1.54 2.63 -8.39
N LEU A 390 1.75 3.05 -7.14
CA LEU A 390 0.77 2.94 -6.06
C LEU A 390 0.37 4.33 -5.57
N ARG A 391 -0.93 4.60 -5.49
CA ARG A 391 -1.48 5.90 -5.08
C ARG A 391 -2.54 5.72 -4.01
N SER A 392 -2.45 6.50 -2.93
CA SER A 392 -3.52 6.61 -1.94
C SER A 392 -4.35 7.87 -2.20
N ASP A 393 -5.64 7.70 -2.40
CA ASP A 393 -6.58 8.81 -2.56
C ASP A 393 -6.92 9.44 -1.21
N THR A 394 -7.04 8.62 -0.16
CA THR A 394 -7.24 9.09 1.22
C THR A 394 -6.13 10.04 1.68
N LEU A 395 -4.89 9.77 1.30
CA LEU A 395 -3.73 10.63 1.58
C LEU A 395 -3.45 11.66 0.48
N SER A 396 -4.21 11.59 -0.62
CA SER A 396 -4.04 12.43 -1.83
C SER A 396 -2.61 12.46 -2.37
N ARG A 397 -1.91 11.32 -2.35
CA ARG A 397 -0.50 11.22 -2.73
C ARG A 397 -0.11 9.88 -3.34
N THR A 398 0.96 9.90 -4.12
CA THR A 398 1.64 8.69 -4.60
C THR A 398 2.48 8.11 -3.47
N LEU A 399 2.33 6.81 -3.23
CA LEU A 399 3.09 6.07 -2.21
C LEU A 399 4.41 5.54 -2.79
N THR A 400 4.36 5.01 -4.01
CA THR A 400 5.56 4.64 -4.77
C THR A 400 5.29 4.76 -6.27
N LYS A 401 6.35 4.94 -7.05
CA LYS A 401 6.30 5.12 -8.51
C LYS A 401 7.40 4.32 -9.19
N GLY A 402 7.08 3.59 -10.25
CA GLY A 402 8.02 2.77 -11.02
C GLY A 402 8.62 1.66 -10.18
N ASN A 403 7.84 1.09 -9.26
CA ASN A 403 8.31 -0.01 -8.43
C ASN A 403 8.48 -1.25 -9.30
N SER A 404 9.70 -1.77 -9.33
CA SER A 404 10.03 -2.92 -10.18
C SER A 404 9.54 -4.22 -9.55
N GLY A 405 9.14 -5.16 -10.39
CA GLY A 405 8.76 -6.50 -9.93
C GLY A 405 9.10 -7.59 -10.94
N PHE A 406 9.05 -8.83 -10.47
CA PHE A 406 9.29 -10.01 -11.28
C PHE A 406 8.35 -11.13 -10.89
N GLY A 407 7.79 -11.82 -11.86
CA GLY A 407 6.99 -13.01 -11.65
C GLY A 407 7.35 -14.12 -12.62
N TYR A 408 7.08 -15.35 -12.21
CA TYR A 408 7.12 -16.51 -13.09
C TYR A 408 5.96 -17.43 -12.79
N ALA A 409 5.47 -18.12 -13.82
CA ALA A 409 4.45 -19.13 -13.66
C ALA A 409 4.80 -20.38 -14.47
N LEU A 410 4.44 -21.54 -13.93
CA LEU A 410 4.66 -22.86 -14.51
C LEU A 410 3.37 -23.66 -14.41
N SER A 411 3.00 -24.36 -15.48
CA SER A 411 1.79 -25.16 -15.50
C SER A 411 2.00 -26.47 -16.27
N ILE A 412 1.33 -27.52 -15.79
CA ILE A 412 1.16 -28.76 -16.52
C ILE A 412 -0.34 -29.10 -16.57
N GLU A 413 -0.84 -29.37 -17.78
CA GLU A 413 -2.21 -29.77 -18.06
C GLU A 413 -2.22 -31.10 -18.80
N THR A 414 -3.20 -31.95 -18.51
CA THR A 414 -3.45 -33.16 -19.28
C THR A 414 -4.95 -33.31 -19.50
N GLY A 415 -5.33 -33.84 -20.66
CA GLY A 415 -6.71 -34.14 -20.95
C GLY A 415 -6.84 -35.24 -21.99
N GLN A 416 -8.04 -35.79 -22.07
CA GLN A 416 -8.34 -36.92 -22.96
C GLN A 416 -9.61 -36.59 -23.75
N LYS A 417 -9.47 -36.33 -25.05
CA LYS A 417 -10.64 -36.15 -25.93
C LYS A 417 -11.29 -37.51 -26.18
N ILE A 418 -12.59 -37.60 -25.92
CA ILE A 418 -13.41 -38.81 -26.09
C ILE A 418 -14.46 -38.48 -27.15
N ASP A 419 -14.37 -39.13 -28.31
CA ASP A 419 -15.38 -39.02 -29.35
C ASP A 419 -16.67 -39.75 -28.94
N LEU A 420 -17.79 -39.03 -28.95
CA LEU A 420 -19.12 -39.56 -28.64
C LEU A 420 -19.93 -39.86 -29.91
N GLY A 421 -19.37 -39.57 -31.09
CA GLY A 421 -20.04 -39.65 -32.37
C GLY A 421 -20.98 -38.46 -32.61
N ALA A 422 -21.59 -38.43 -33.80
CA ALA A 422 -22.51 -37.38 -34.21
C ALA A 422 -21.96 -35.95 -33.98
N ARG A 423 -20.64 -35.77 -34.21
CA ARG A 423 -19.89 -34.50 -34.07
C ARG A 423 -19.64 -34.03 -32.64
N TRP A 424 -20.01 -34.82 -31.63
CA TRP A 424 -19.80 -34.48 -30.23
C TRP A 424 -18.57 -35.18 -29.67
N SER A 425 -17.85 -34.47 -28.81
CA SER A 425 -16.80 -35.04 -27.98
C SER A 425 -16.83 -34.47 -26.58
N LEU A 426 -16.21 -35.20 -25.65
CA LEU A 426 -16.07 -34.83 -24.25
C LEU A 426 -14.58 -34.84 -23.89
N THR A 427 -14.11 -33.81 -23.19
CA THR A 427 -12.70 -33.74 -22.76
C THR A 427 -12.61 -33.50 -21.25
N PRO A 428 -12.49 -34.55 -20.42
CA PRO A 428 -11.97 -34.40 -19.07
C PRO A 428 -10.52 -33.90 -19.11
N GLN A 429 -10.21 -32.93 -18.26
CA GLN A 429 -8.88 -32.36 -18.14
C GLN A 429 -8.54 -31.97 -16.71
N ALA A 430 -7.24 -32.00 -16.40
CA ALA A 430 -6.69 -31.62 -15.12
C ALA A 430 -5.45 -30.76 -15.33
N GLN A 431 -5.28 -29.74 -14.51
CA GLN A 431 -4.14 -28.83 -14.58
C GLN A 431 -3.61 -28.53 -13.18
N LEU A 432 -2.30 -28.42 -13.05
CA LEU A 432 -1.62 -27.90 -11.88
C LEU A 432 -0.76 -26.72 -12.31
N SER A 433 -0.96 -25.56 -11.68
CA SER A 433 -0.26 -24.32 -12.00
C SER A 433 0.36 -23.73 -10.72
N TYR A 434 1.64 -23.40 -10.78
CA TYR A 434 2.34 -22.64 -9.76
C TYR A 434 2.69 -21.26 -10.30
N SER A 435 2.47 -20.20 -9.51
CA SER A 435 2.81 -18.83 -9.89
C SER A 435 3.40 -18.09 -8.69
N SER A 436 4.52 -17.41 -8.90
CA SER A 436 5.21 -16.60 -7.90
C SER A 436 5.39 -15.19 -8.44
N VAL A 437 5.13 -14.18 -7.61
CA VAL A 437 5.42 -12.78 -7.89
C VAL A 437 6.21 -12.16 -6.75
N ARG A 438 7.06 -11.20 -7.10
CA ARG A 438 7.77 -10.35 -6.14
C ARG A 438 7.88 -8.93 -6.68
N PHE A 439 8.05 -7.99 -5.77
CA PHE A 439 8.37 -6.61 -6.07
C PHE A 439 9.58 -6.16 -5.26
N ASP A 440 10.29 -5.15 -5.73
CA ASP A 440 11.44 -4.58 -5.03
C ASP A 440 10.98 -3.87 -3.76
N ASP A 441 11.78 -3.99 -2.70
CA ASP A 441 11.54 -3.28 -1.44
C ASP A 441 11.61 -1.77 -1.67
N PHE A 442 10.72 -1.02 -1.04
CA PHE A 442 10.68 0.44 -1.15
C PHE A 442 10.37 1.10 0.19
N ALA A 443 10.68 2.39 0.28
CA ALA A 443 10.26 3.23 1.39
C ALA A 443 9.16 4.19 0.92
N ASP A 444 8.09 4.30 1.70
CA ASP A 444 6.98 5.20 1.37
C ASP A 444 7.27 6.67 1.77
N PRO A 445 6.39 7.64 1.49
CA PRO A 445 6.61 9.05 1.81
C PRO A 445 6.74 9.36 3.30
N TYR A 446 6.33 8.42 4.17
CA TYR A 446 6.46 8.52 5.62
C TYR A 446 7.69 7.78 6.15
N GLY A 447 8.49 7.18 5.27
CA GLY A 447 9.70 6.43 5.61
C GLY A 447 9.42 5.02 6.11
N ALA A 448 8.21 4.49 5.96
CA ALA A 448 7.92 3.09 6.23
C ALA A 448 8.68 2.21 5.22
N ALA A 449 9.36 1.15 5.67
CA ALA A 449 9.98 0.16 4.78
C ALA A 449 8.95 -0.93 4.42
N ILE A 450 8.74 -1.19 3.13
CA ILE A 450 7.79 -2.17 2.60
C ILE A 450 8.58 -3.28 1.89
N SER A 451 8.27 -4.54 2.18
CA SER A 451 8.83 -5.71 1.50
C SER A 451 7.82 -6.84 1.36
N LEU A 452 7.88 -7.62 0.28
CA LEU A 452 7.06 -8.82 0.10
C LEU A 452 7.77 -10.04 0.68
N ARG A 453 7.11 -10.77 1.57
CA ARG A 453 7.59 -12.03 2.16
C ARG A 453 7.16 -13.23 1.34
N ASP A 454 5.89 -13.28 0.94
CA ASP A 454 5.29 -14.35 0.16
C ASP A 454 4.29 -13.76 -0.84
N GLY A 455 4.27 -14.35 -2.03
CA GLY A 455 3.39 -14.00 -3.13
C GLY A 455 3.20 -15.18 -4.06
N ASP A 456 3.15 -16.40 -3.51
CA ASP A 456 3.04 -17.65 -4.26
C ASP A 456 1.59 -18.17 -4.32
N THR A 457 1.24 -18.84 -5.42
CA THR A 457 -0.03 -19.55 -5.58
C THR A 457 0.22 -20.93 -6.18
N LEU A 458 -0.56 -21.94 -5.76
CA LEU A 458 -0.53 -23.28 -6.34
C LEU A 458 -1.97 -23.71 -6.60
N THR A 459 -2.41 -23.59 -7.85
CA THR A 459 -3.78 -23.89 -8.23
C THR A 459 -3.88 -25.25 -8.92
N GLY A 460 -4.70 -26.12 -8.37
CA GLY A 460 -5.23 -27.30 -9.06
C GLY A 460 -6.53 -26.98 -9.77
N ARG A 461 -6.73 -27.52 -10.96
CA ARG A 461 -7.96 -27.37 -11.74
C ARG A 461 -8.41 -28.72 -12.28
N LEU A 462 -9.70 -29.01 -12.14
CA LEU A 462 -10.39 -30.11 -12.82
C LEU A 462 -11.44 -29.52 -13.75
N GLY A 463 -11.43 -29.93 -15.01
CA GLY A 463 -12.33 -29.42 -16.04
C GLY A 463 -12.99 -30.53 -16.84
N LEU A 464 -14.19 -30.24 -17.35
CA LEU A 464 -14.90 -31.09 -18.30
C LEU A 464 -15.46 -30.21 -19.41
N SER A 465 -14.99 -30.40 -20.65
CA SER A 465 -15.57 -29.77 -21.83
C SER A 465 -16.46 -30.70 -22.62
N ALA A 466 -17.48 -30.13 -23.25
CA ALA A 466 -18.28 -30.77 -24.28
C ALA A 466 -18.15 -29.93 -25.55
N ASP A 467 -17.69 -30.55 -26.62
CA ASP A 467 -17.28 -29.90 -27.86
C ASP A 467 -18.13 -30.44 -29.02
N TYR A 468 -18.60 -29.55 -29.89
CA TYR A 468 -19.31 -29.84 -31.12
C TYR A 468 -18.50 -29.37 -32.32
N ASP A 469 -18.02 -30.32 -33.12
CA ASP A 469 -17.12 -30.09 -34.25
C ASP A 469 -17.83 -30.24 -35.60
N ASN A 470 -17.68 -29.27 -36.49
CA ASN A 470 -18.27 -29.31 -37.82
C ASN A 470 -17.23 -29.00 -38.91
N GLU A 471 -17.23 -29.80 -39.96
CA GLU A 471 -16.34 -29.66 -41.12
C GLU A 471 -17.17 -29.44 -42.38
N PHE A 472 -16.75 -28.51 -43.23
CA PHE A 472 -17.41 -28.19 -44.49
C PHE A 472 -16.37 -27.91 -45.57
N GLN A 473 -16.71 -28.30 -46.81
CA GLN A 473 -15.90 -28.05 -48.00
C GLN A 473 -16.61 -27.03 -48.88
N ASP A 474 -15.87 -26.05 -49.38
CA ASP A 474 -16.40 -25.05 -50.31
C ASP A 474 -16.44 -25.58 -51.76
N ALA A 475 -17.00 -24.79 -52.68
CA ALA A 475 -17.11 -25.16 -54.10
C ALA A 475 -15.76 -25.33 -54.82
N THR A 476 -14.67 -24.86 -54.21
CA THR A 476 -13.29 -25.02 -54.70
C THR A 476 -12.57 -26.22 -54.07
N GLY A 477 -13.23 -26.94 -53.16
CA GLY A 477 -12.69 -28.09 -52.46
C GLY A 477 -11.88 -27.74 -51.20
N GLN A 478 -11.80 -26.46 -50.80
CA GLN A 478 -11.09 -26.06 -49.59
C GLN A 478 -11.89 -26.45 -48.34
N VAL A 479 -11.18 -26.98 -47.34
CA VAL A 479 -11.76 -27.39 -46.06
C VAL A 479 -11.81 -26.21 -45.09
N SER A 480 -12.90 -26.11 -44.35
CA SER A 480 -13.07 -25.21 -43.22
C SER A 480 -13.70 -25.97 -42.05
N ARG A 481 -13.27 -25.66 -40.82
CA ARG A 481 -13.77 -26.29 -39.60
C ARG A 481 -14.29 -25.25 -38.62
N SER A 482 -15.34 -25.60 -37.91
CA SER A 482 -15.89 -24.81 -36.81
C SER A 482 -16.08 -25.71 -35.59
N SER A 483 -15.61 -25.26 -34.44
CA SER A 483 -15.83 -25.92 -33.16
C SER A 483 -16.54 -24.97 -32.19
N VAL A 484 -17.47 -25.48 -31.39
CA VAL A 484 -18.09 -24.76 -30.28
C VAL A 484 -18.05 -25.67 -29.06
N TYR A 485 -17.63 -25.13 -27.93
CA TYR A 485 -17.55 -25.89 -26.69
C TYR A 485 -18.08 -25.10 -25.50
N GLY A 486 -18.61 -25.87 -24.54
CA GLY A 486 -18.85 -25.39 -23.19
C GLY A 486 -17.96 -26.15 -22.23
N ILE A 487 -17.51 -25.48 -21.17
CA ILE A 487 -16.62 -26.07 -20.17
C ILE A 487 -17.07 -25.70 -18.76
N ALA A 488 -17.06 -26.69 -17.87
CA ALA A 488 -17.16 -26.49 -16.43
C ALA A 488 -15.82 -26.81 -15.76
N ASN A 489 -15.45 -26.01 -14.76
CA ASN A 489 -14.19 -26.09 -14.05
C ASN A 489 -14.40 -25.99 -12.53
N LEU A 490 -13.60 -26.74 -11.79
CA LEU A 490 -13.39 -26.62 -10.35
C LEU A 490 -11.92 -26.27 -10.12
N TYR A 491 -11.65 -25.29 -9.27
CA TYR A 491 -10.31 -24.86 -8.89
C TYR A 491 -10.12 -24.97 -7.39
N TYR A 492 -8.88 -25.27 -6.99
CA TYR A 492 -8.45 -25.26 -5.60
C TYR A 492 -7.06 -24.62 -5.50
N ASP A 493 -6.91 -23.56 -4.71
CA ASP A 493 -5.60 -23.02 -4.33
C ASP A 493 -5.10 -23.73 -3.07
N PHE A 494 -3.87 -24.22 -3.12
CA PHE A 494 -3.26 -25.01 -2.05
C PHE A 494 -2.36 -24.18 -1.11
N LEU A 495 -2.18 -22.88 -1.37
CA LEU A 495 -1.30 -22.00 -0.58
C LEU A 495 -2.06 -20.88 0.13
N ASP A 496 -1.36 -20.22 1.05
CA ASP A 496 -1.90 -19.29 2.04
C ASP A 496 -1.81 -17.81 1.57
N GLY A 497 -1.94 -17.56 0.27
CA GLY A 497 -2.00 -16.20 -0.28
C GLY A 497 -0.70 -15.39 -0.22
N SER A 498 -0.77 -14.14 0.23
CA SER A 498 0.35 -13.19 0.22
C SER A 498 0.61 -12.53 1.56
N ASP A 499 1.86 -12.12 1.76
CA ASP A 499 2.36 -11.60 3.02
C ASP A 499 3.33 -10.43 2.80
N VAL A 500 2.96 -9.26 3.31
CA VAL A 500 3.73 -8.02 3.19
C VAL A 500 4.18 -7.55 4.56
N ASP A 501 5.46 -7.19 4.66
CA ASP A 501 6.04 -6.59 5.85
C ASP A 501 6.13 -5.07 5.67
N VAL A 502 5.54 -4.34 6.59
CA VAL A 502 5.62 -2.87 6.66
C VAL A 502 6.28 -2.50 7.98
N SER A 503 7.57 -2.18 7.91
CA SER A 503 8.39 -1.79 9.07
C SER A 503 8.31 -2.78 10.24
N GLY A 504 8.23 -4.08 9.94
CA GLY A 504 8.11 -5.17 10.91
C GLY A 504 6.67 -5.57 11.28
N THR A 505 5.66 -4.85 10.80
CA THR A 505 4.25 -5.25 10.93
C THR A 505 3.81 -6.07 9.72
N ARG A 506 3.18 -7.22 9.97
CA ARG A 506 2.80 -8.18 8.95
C ARG A 506 1.37 -7.92 8.45
N PHE A 507 1.18 -7.92 7.14
CA PHE A 507 -0.10 -7.79 6.45
C PHE A 507 -0.32 -8.99 5.54
N VAL A 508 -1.32 -9.80 5.87
CA VAL A 508 -1.66 -11.02 5.14
C VAL A 508 -2.97 -10.85 4.37
N SER A 509 -3.01 -11.40 3.15
CA SER A 509 -4.19 -11.49 2.31
C SER A 509 -4.30 -12.89 1.71
N GLU A 510 -5.36 -13.62 2.08
CA GLU A 510 -5.60 -15.00 1.69
C GLU A 510 -6.91 -15.10 0.94
N ASN A 511 -6.85 -15.45 -0.34
CA ASN A 511 -8.04 -15.65 -1.15
C ASN A 511 -8.73 -16.96 -0.77
N ARG A 512 -10.05 -17.02 -0.97
CA ARG A 512 -10.80 -18.26 -0.83
C ARG A 512 -10.25 -19.35 -1.74
N ALA A 513 -9.96 -20.53 -1.18
CA ALA A 513 -9.28 -21.59 -1.90
C ALA A 513 -10.13 -22.23 -3.03
N GLN A 514 -11.45 -22.35 -2.84
CA GLN A 514 -12.33 -23.10 -3.75
C GLN A 514 -13.12 -22.22 -4.70
N TRP A 515 -12.96 -22.45 -6.01
CA TRP A 515 -13.68 -21.71 -7.05
C TRP A 515 -14.35 -22.64 -8.06
N GLY A 516 -15.49 -22.22 -8.59
CA GLY A 516 -16.17 -22.84 -9.71
C GLY A 516 -16.18 -21.89 -10.90
N GLY A 517 -16.07 -22.42 -12.12
CA GLY A 517 -16.13 -21.60 -13.32
C GLY A 517 -16.77 -22.28 -14.52
N LEU A 518 -17.39 -21.45 -15.36
CA LEU A 518 -17.96 -21.86 -16.64
C LEU A 518 -17.27 -21.08 -17.76
N GLY A 519 -17.11 -21.72 -18.91
CA GLY A 519 -16.60 -21.10 -20.12
C GLY A 519 -17.42 -21.52 -21.34
N LEU A 520 -17.48 -20.61 -22.31
CA LEU A 520 -18.04 -20.86 -23.63
C LEU A 520 -17.03 -20.36 -24.65
N GLY A 521 -16.64 -21.23 -25.56
CA GLY A 521 -15.67 -20.89 -26.58
C GLY A 521 -15.97 -21.54 -27.92
N GLY A 522 -15.20 -21.12 -28.91
CA GLY A 522 -15.30 -21.68 -30.25
C GLY A 522 -14.11 -21.29 -31.10
N SER A 523 -13.99 -21.99 -32.23
CA SER A 523 -12.96 -21.75 -33.22
C SER A 523 -13.51 -21.89 -34.62
N TYR A 524 -12.88 -21.18 -35.55
CA TYR A 524 -13.18 -21.24 -36.97
C TYR A 524 -11.86 -21.21 -37.74
N SER A 525 -11.63 -22.22 -38.58
CA SER A 525 -10.48 -22.32 -39.47
C SER A 525 -10.93 -22.40 -40.94
N TRP A 526 -10.11 -21.82 -41.83
CA TRP A 526 -10.41 -21.76 -43.26
C TRP A 526 -9.16 -21.81 -44.11
N SER A 527 -9.37 -21.99 -45.42
CA SER A 527 -8.31 -22.16 -46.42
C SER A 527 -7.38 -23.30 -46.06
N ASP A 528 -7.96 -24.51 -45.94
CA ASP A 528 -7.27 -25.73 -45.53
C ASP A 528 -6.55 -25.54 -44.18
N GLU A 529 -7.26 -24.91 -43.25
CA GLU A 529 -6.83 -24.57 -41.89
C GLU A 529 -5.65 -23.60 -41.79
N ARG A 530 -5.17 -23.03 -42.91
CA ARG A 530 -4.09 -22.04 -42.94
C ARG A 530 -4.31 -20.89 -41.97
N TYR A 531 -5.55 -20.46 -41.80
CA TYR A 531 -5.94 -19.40 -40.90
C TYR A 531 -6.94 -19.93 -39.88
N SER A 532 -6.82 -19.47 -38.63
CA SER A 532 -7.84 -19.73 -37.61
C SER A 532 -8.03 -18.56 -36.66
N ILE A 533 -9.28 -18.38 -36.24
CA ILE A 533 -9.65 -17.53 -35.11
C ILE A 533 -10.28 -18.41 -34.04
N ASN A 534 -9.96 -18.14 -32.78
CA ASN A 534 -10.60 -18.78 -31.64
C ASN A 534 -10.87 -17.77 -30.54
N GLY A 535 -11.84 -18.07 -29.71
CA GLY A 535 -12.07 -17.30 -28.50
C GLY A 535 -12.82 -18.08 -27.45
N GLU A 536 -12.68 -17.63 -26.21
CA GLU A 536 -13.39 -18.14 -25.04
C GLU A 536 -13.81 -16.95 -24.18
N ALA A 537 -15.06 -16.94 -23.74
CA ALA A 537 -15.52 -16.12 -22.63
C ALA A 537 -15.69 -17.02 -21.40
N PHE A 538 -15.26 -16.54 -20.24
CA PHE A 538 -15.32 -17.29 -18.99
C PHE A 538 -15.87 -16.44 -17.85
N ALA A 539 -16.46 -17.12 -16.87
CA ALA A 539 -16.81 -16.56 -15.58
C ALA A 539 -16.48 -17.59 -14.49
N ARG A 540 -15.85 -17.15 -13.40
CA ARG A 540 -15.57 -17.97 -12.22
C ARG A 540 -15.82 -17.20 -10.95
N THR A 541 -16.16 -17.88 -9.87
CA THR A 541 -16.44 -17.29 -8.56
C THR A 541 -16.08 -18.25 -7.43
N SER A 542 -15.85 -17.71 -6.24
CA SER A 542 -15.68 -18.48 -5.01
C SER A 542 -16.93 -19.35 -4.75
N LEU A 543 -16.71 -20.59 -4.29
CA LEU A 543 -17.80 -21.50 -3.93
C LEU A 543 -18.25 -21.34 -2.48
N GLN A 544 -17.30 -21.02 -1.61
CA GLN A 544 -17.58 -20.50 -0.27
C GLN A 544 -17.91 -19.01 -0.43
N ASP A 545 -19.04 -18.57 0.12
CA ASP A 545 -19.60 -17.22 -0.05
C ASP A 545 -19.69 -16.80 -1.53
N PHE A 546 -20.63 -17.43 -2.23
CA PHE A 546 -20.81 -17.27 -3.67
C PHE A 546 -21.00 -15.80 -4.07
N GLY A 547 -20.15 -15.31 -4.98
CA GLY A 547 -20.20 -13.94 -5.50
C GLY A 547 -19.33 -12.94 -4.75
N ASP A 548 -18.78 -13.28 -3.57
CA ASP A 548 -17.85 -12.40 -2.85
C ASP A 548 -16.57 -12.17 -3.64
N SER A 549 -16.09 -13.18 -4.36
CA SER A 549 -14.99 -13.02 -5.32
C SER A 549 -15.39 -13.62 -6.65
N TYR A 550 -15.09 -12.91 -7.74
CA TYR A 550 -15.40 -13.37 -9.08
C TYR A 550 -14.45 -12.80 -10.13
N SER A 551 -14.37 -13.49 -11.26
CA SER A 551 -13.55 -13.10 -12.39
C SER A 551 -14.32 -13.41 -13.66
N ILE A 552 -14.44 -12.40 -14.52
CA ILE A 552 -15.12 -12.49 -15.81
C ILE A 552 -14.17 -11.96 -16.86
N GLY A 553 -14.02 -12.70 -17.96
CA GLY A 553 -13.08 -12.28 -18.98
C GLY A 553 -13.26 -13.02 -20.28
N GLY A 554 -12.36 -12.73 -21.21
CA GLY A 554 -12.32 -13.38 -22.49
C GLY A 554 -10.94 -13.35 -23.13
N LYS A 555 -10.73 -14.31 -24.02
CA LYS A 555 -9.51 -14.45 -24.81
C LYS A 555 -9.90 -14.59 -26.26
N VAL A 556 -9.18 -13.92 -27.15
CA VAL A 556 -9.33 -14.06 -28.60
C VAL A 556 -7.96 -14.26 -29.21
N SER A 557 -7.78 -15.32 -29.99
CA SER A 557 -6.53 -15.61 -30.68
C SER A 557 -6.75 -15.71 -32.19
N PHE A 558 -5.77 -15.23 -32.94
CA PHE A 558 -5.66 -15.44 -34.38
C PHE A 558 -4.35 -16.17 -34.69
N ASN A 559 -4.41 -17.13 -35.59
CA ASN A 559 -3.26 -17.98 -35.93
C ASN A 559 -3.14 -18.14 -37.45
N VAL A 560 -1.90 -18.26 -37.92
CA VAL A 560 -1.56 -18.58 -39.31
C VAL A 560 -0.55 -19.71 -39.33
N GLN A 561 -0.80 -20.76 -40.10
CA GLN A 561 0.09 -21.92 -40.27
C GLN A 561 0.57 -22.10 -41.72
N TRP A 562 1.74 -22.69 -41.93
CA TRP A 562 2.30 -23.01 -43.25
C TRP A 562 3.35 -24.11 -43.21
#